data_AF-A0A3D1Q6A8-F1
#
_entry.id   AF-A0A3D1Q6A8-F1
#
_cell.length_a   1.000
_cell.length_b   1.000
_cell.length_c   1.000
_cell.angle_alpha   90.00
_cell.angle_beta   90.00
_cell.angle_gamma   90.00
#
_symmetry.space_group_name_H-M   'P 1'
#
loop_
_entity.id
_entity.type
_entity.pdbx_description
1 polymer ?
#
loop_
_entity_poly.entity_id
_entity_poly.type
_entity_poly.pdbx_seq_one_letter_code
_entity_poly.pdbx_strand_id
1 'polypeptide(L)'
;MFKKVKYLLLIFALLLTLLPPAALAASSGTAPYDLQASLIDPDETRPHGSALLTFKIDNLPRSDATKNWYVYIEKKVGADGPWYKANEVSSDEFLDYYQTSTGVFQFEQLWVEDYAWDGRTLVSFRVKAILYDETFSFAGESAWSNTASVGVQGSSWALPELQKAMEYGLIPDILAGKDLT
;
A
#
# COMPACT_ATOMS: atom_id res chain seq x y z
N MET A 1 -53.77 -23.01 15.82
CA MET A 1 -53.09 -21.78 15.36
C MET A 1 -51.60 -21.79 15.75
N PHE A 2 -50.78 -22.79 15.34
CA PHE A 2 -49.35 -22.86 15.74
C PHE A 2 -48.43 -23.65 14.77
N LYS A 3 -48.85 -23.92 13.53
CA LYS A 3 -48.00 -24.66 12.56
C LYS A 3 -47.18 -23.76 11.64
N LYS A 4 -47.58 -22.50 11.40
CA LYS A 4 -46.87 -21.58 10.49
C LYS A 4 -45.58 -20.99 11.10
N VAL A 5 -45.48 -20.90 12.42
CA VAL A 5 -44.30 -20.34 13.12
C VAL A 5 -43.11 -21.30 13.10
N LYS A 6 -43.36 -22.62 13.07
CA LYS A 6 -42.30 -23.64 13.04
C LYS A 6 -41.49 -23.65 11.73
N TYR A 7 -42.13 -23.38 10.59
CA TYR A 7 -41.43 -23.33 9.30
C TYR A 7 -40.63 -22.02 9.12
N LEU A 8 -41.09 -20.92 9.75
CA LEU A 8 -40.37 -19.64 9.70
C LEU A 8 -39.04 -19.70 10.46
N LEU A 9 -39.02 -20.36 11.63
CA LEU A 9 -37.80 -20.61 12.40
C LEU A 9 -36.81 -21.55 11.67
N LEU A 10 -37.31 -22.53 10.92
CA LEU A 10 -36.47 -23.46 10.17
C LEU A 10 -35.78 -22.77 8.97
N ILE A 11 -36.47 -21.84 8.31
CA ILE A 11 -35.91 -21.04 7.20
C ILE A 11 -34.86 -20.06 7.72
N PHE A 12 -35.05 -19.47 8.91
CA PHE A 12 -34.08 -18.56 9.51
C PHE A 12 -32.80 -19.30 9.96
N ALA A 13 -32.93 -20.54 10.45
CA ALA A 13 -31.78 -21.38 10.77
C ALA A 13 -30.99 -21.83 9.51
N LEU A 14 -31.68 -22.07 8.38
CA LEU A 14 -31.05 -22.48 7.13
C LEU A 14 -30.33 -21.33 6.40
N LEU A 15 -30.81 -20.08 6.58
CA LEU A 15 -30.14 -18.89 6.05
C LEU A 15 -28.87 -18.50 6.83
N LEU A 16 -28.79 -18.86 8.13
CA LEU A 16 -27.56 -18.65 8.91
C LEU A 16 -26.41 -19.62 8.55
N THR A 17 -26.72 -20.77 7.93
CA THR A 17 -25.68 -21.72 7.45
C THR A 17 -25.14 -21.39 6.05
N LEU A 18 -25.72 -20.41 5.36
CA LEU A 18 -25.31 -19.97 4.02
C LEU A 18 -24.46 -18.67 4.05
N LEU A 19 -24.25 -18.09 5.22
CA LEU A 19 -23.30 -17.01 5.42
C LEU A 19 -21.91 -17.63 5.63
N PRO A 20 -20.89 -17.31 4.83
CA PRO A 20 -19.51 -17.67 5.16
C PRO A 20 -19.02 -16.73 6.27
N PRO A 21 -18.80 -17.16 7.53
CA PRO A 21 -18.40 -16.26 8.58
C PRO A 21 -17.06 -16.71 9.14
N ALA A 22 -16.00 -16.45 8.39
CA ALA A 22 -14.70 -16.18 8.98
C ALA A 22 -13.77 -15.64 7.88
N ALA A 23 -13.84 -14.34 7.60
CA ALA A 23 -12.58 -13.63 7.46
C ALA A 23 -11.90 -13.76 8.82
N LEU A 24 -11.02 -14.75 8.95
CA LEU A 24 -10.16 -14.86 10.12
C LEU A 24 -9.33 -13.58 10.12
N ALA A 25 -9.68 -12.64 10.99
CA ALA A 25 -8.86 -11.47 11.24
C ALA A 25 -7.47 -12.00 11.60
N ALA A 26 -6.49 -11.75 10.74
CA ALA A 26 -5.10 -12.03 11.04
C ALA A 26 -4.79 -11.35 12.39
N SER A 27 -4.15 -12.08 13.31
CA SER A 27 -3.85 -11.59 14.65
C SER A 27 -3.21 -10.21 14.57
N SER A 28 -3.59 -9.29 15.47
CA SER A 28 -3.16 -7.89 15.47
C SER A 28 -1.64 -7.64 15.44
N GLY A 29 -0.81 -8.66 15.59
CA GLY A 29 0.65 -8.58 15.41
C GLY A 29 1.08 -8.44 13.95
N THR A 30 0.36 -8.99 12.98
CA THR A 30 0.83 -9.07 11.58
C THR A 30 0.46 -7.86 10.72
N ALA A 31 -0.03 -6.79 11.32
CA ALA A 31 -0.34 -5.53 10.62
C ALA A 31 0.95 -4.69 10.48
N PRO A 32 1.33 -4.27 9.26
CA PRO A 32 2.49 -3.41 9.11
C PRO A 32 2.27 -2.01 9.69
N TYR A 33 3.31 -1.39 10.23
CA TYR A 33 3.27 -0.06 10.83
C TYR A 33 4.59 0.70 10.63
N ASP A 34 4.61 1.97 11.02
CA ASP A 34 5.75 2.88 10.86
C ASP A 34 6.30 2.92 9.42
N LEU A 35 5.40 2.84 8.42
CA LEU A 35 5.82 2.91 7.02
C LEU A 35 6.42 4.29 6.73
N GLN A 36 7.62 4.28 6.17
CA GLN A 36 8.35 5.42 5.66
C GLN A 36 8.75 5.14 4.22
N ALA A 37 8.83 6.19 3.42
CA ALA A 37 9.29 6.11 2.03
C ALA A 37 10.34 7.20 1.82
N SER A 38 11.49 6.82 1.27
CA SER A 38 12.55 7.76 0.89
C SER A 38 12.87 7.59 -0.59
N LEU A 39 13.08 8.72 -1.27
CA LEU A 39 13.44 8.71 -2.67
C LEU A 39 14.84 8.13 -2.87
N ILE A 40 15.00 7.30 -3.90
CA ILE A 40 16.30 6.95 -4.46
C ILE A 40 16.40 7.66 -5.82
N ASP A 41 17.41 8.50 -5.95
CA ASP A 41 17.67 9.25 -7.18
C ASP A 41 18.01 8.30 -8.35
N PRO A 42 17.73 8.70 -9.60
CA PRO A 42 18.08 7.90 -10.76
C PRO A 42 19.58 7.60 -10.86
N ASP A 43 19.91 6.35 -11.16
CA ASP A 43 21.27 5.87 -11.40
C ASP A 43 21.30 4.84 -12.55
N GLU A 44 22.48 4.27 -12.84
CA GLU A 44 22.63 3.28 -13.93
C GLU A 44 21.77 2.02 -13.77
N THR A 45 21.43 1.67 -12.52
CA THR A 45 20.58 0.51 -12.18
C THR A 45 19.11 0.89 -11.99
N ARG A 46 18.82 2.18 -11.81
CA ARG A 46 17.52 2.77 -11.54
C ARG A 46 17.31 3.96 -12.47
N PRO A 47 17.18 3.77 -13.79
CA PRO A 47 17.17 4.87 -14.76
C PRO A 47 16.03 5.87 -14.55
N HIS A 48 14.97 5.45 -13.87
CA HIS A 48 13.83 6.30 -13.53
C HIS A 48 13.80 6.71 -12.06
N GLY A 49 14.77 6.26 -11.24
CA GLY A 49 14.76 6.34 -9.78
C GLY A 49 13.99 5.18 -9.13
N SER A 50 13.85 5.23 -7.81
CA SER A 50 12.99 4.31 -7.05
C SER A 50 12.59 4.91 -5.71
N ALA A 51 11.84 4.16 -4.90
CA ALA A 51 11.57 4.50 -3.51
C ALA A 51 12.00 3.36 -2.60
N LEU A 52 12.77 3.68 -1.56
CA LEU A 52 13.04 2.74 -0.47
C LEU A 52 11.91 2.82 0.55
N LEU A 53 11.20 1.72 0.73
CA LEU A 53 10.16 1.58 1.73
C LEU A 53 10.75 0.95 2.97
N THR A 54 10.57 1.58 4.13
CA THR A 54 10.95 1.02 5.43
C THR A 54 9.70 0.89 6.29
N PHE A 55 9.43 -0.30 6.83
CA PHE A 55 8.28 -0.52 7.71
C PHE A 55 8.55 -1.66 8.69
N LYS A 56 7.64 -1.82 9.64
CA LYS A 56 7.71 -2.88 10.65
C LYS A 56 6.52 -3.82 10.54
N ILE A 57 6.74 -5.10 10.79
CA ILE A 57 5.68 -6.10 10.99
C ILE A 57 6.09 -6.98 12.17
N ASP A 58 5.29 -6.99 13.23
CA ASP A 58 5.57 -7.84 14.38
C ASP A 58 5.17 -9.28 14.05
N ASN A 59 6.07 -10.24 14.32
CA ASN A 59 5.79 -11.66 14.16
C ASN A 59 5.25 -12.05 12.76
N LEU A 60 5.80 -11.47 11.67
CA LEU A 60 5.50 -11.90 10.31
C LEU A 60 5.73 -13.43 10.18
N PRO A 61 4.69 -14.24 9.91
CA PRO A 61 4.86 -15.68 9.87
C PRO A 61 5.54 -16.11 8.57
N ARG A 62 6.37 -17.15 8.64
CA ARG A 62 6.78 -17.90 7.45
C ARG A 62 5.61 -18.66 6.87
N SER A 63 5.66 -18.90 5.56
CA SER A 63 4.66 -19.75 4.92
C SER A 63 4.90 -21.22 5.26
N ASP A 64 3.83 -22.01 5.24
CA ASP A 64 3.88 -23.46 5.40
C ASP A 64 2.99 -24.15 4.35
N ALA A 65 2.89 -25.48 4.41
CA ALA A 65 2.11 -26.25 3.45
C ALA A 65 0.62 -25.88 3.40
N THR A 66 0.09 -25.22 4.44
CA THR A 66 -1.33 -24.89 4.59
C THR A 66 -1.64 -23.39 4.56
N LYS A 67 -0.63 -22.55 4.79
CA LYS A 67 -0.75 -21.11 4.94
C LYS A 67 0.35 -20.40 4.20
N ASN A 68 -0.04 -19.65 3.18
CA ASN A 68 0.88 -18.87 2.36
C ASN A 68 0.75 -17.39 2.70
N TRP A 69 1.75 -16.83 3.37
CA TRP A 69 1.76 -15.44 3.80
C TRP A 69 2.52 -14.56 2.81
N TYR A 70 1.96 -13.39 2.54
CA TYR A 70 2.53 -12.42 1.60
C TYR A 70 2.50 -11.01 2.20
N VAL A 71 3.53 -10.24 1.88
CA VAL A 71 3.53 -8.79 2.07
C VAL A 71 3.02 -8.16 0.77
N TYR A 72 1.94 -7.40 0.89
CA TYR A 72 1.24 -6.78 -0.22
C TYR A 72 1.40 -5.27 -0.15
N ILE A 73 1.95 -4.70 -1.22
CA ILE A 73 2.26 -3.28 -1.33
C ILE A 73 1.40 -2.69 -2.43
N GLU A 74 0.66 -1.64 -2.10
CA GLU A 74 -0.01 -0.80 -3.08
C GLU A 74 0.70 0.53 -3.20
N LYS A 75 0.57 1.11 -4.38
CA LYS A 75 0.97 2.48 -4.64
C LYS A 75 -0.16 3.28 -5.29
N LYS A 76 -0.14 4.58 -5.09
CA LYS A 76 -1.06 5.56 -5.67
C LYS A 76 -0.24 6.70 -6.23
N VAL A 77 -0.54 7.11 -7.46
CA VAL A 77 0.12 8.23 -8.12
C VAL A 77 -0.85 9.41 -8.20
N GLY A 78 -0.40 10.58 -7.78
CA GLY A 78 -1.26 11.75 -7.57
C GLY A 78 -2.07 11.67 -6.28
N ALA A 79 -2.59 12.82 -5.84
CA ALA A 79 -3.42 12.90 -4.63
C ALA A 79 -4.71 12.08 -4.74
N ASP A 80 -5.35 12.12 -5.91
CA ASP A 80 -6.68 11.54 -6.17
C ASP A 80 -6.64 10.30 -7.08
N GLY A 81 -5.45 9.76 -7.37
CA GLY A 81 -5.32 8.57 -8.20
C GLY A 81 -5.88 7.30 -7.53
N PRO A 82 -6.17 6.25 -8.31
CA PRO A 82 -6.50 4.95 -7.74
C PRO A 82 -5.26 4.31 -7.09
N TRP A 83 -5.51 3.47 -6.07
CA TRP A 83 -4.51 2.54 -5.57
C TRP A 83 -4.38 1.36 -6.52
N TYR A 84 -3.15 0.92 -6.77
CA TYR A 84 -2.86 -0.25 -7.57
C TYR A 84 -1.79 -1.10 -6.92
N LYS A 85 -1.89 -2.41 -7.15
CA LYS A 85 -0.90 -3.39 -6.70
C LYS A 85 0.46 -3.04 -7.28
N ALA A 86 1.40 -2.70 -6.41
CA ALA A 86 2.80 -2.51 -6.79
C ALA A 86 3.53 -3.85 -6.74
N ASN A 87 3.44 -4.52 -5.60
CA ASN A 87 4.16 -5.76 -5.34
C ASN A 87 3.33 -6.66 -4.42
N GLU A 88 3.55 -7.95 -4.55
CA GLU A 88 3.09 -8.97 -3.61
C GLU A 88 4.17 -10.03 -3.55
N VAL A 89 4.79 -10.15 -2.38
CA VAL A 89 6.03 -10.89 -2.20
C VAL A 89 5.85 -11.82 -1.01
N SER A 90 6.38 -13.03 -1.09
CA SER A 90 6.21 -14.02 0.00
C SER A 90 6.82 -13.50 1.30
N SER A 91 6.22 -13.88 2.43
CA SER A 91 6.77 -13.54 3.74
C SER A 91 8.15 -14.15 3.97
N ASP A 92 8.42 -15.32 3.39
CA ASP A 92 9.73 -15.97 3.43
C ASP A 92 10.80 -15.11 2.77
N GLU A 93 10.54 -14.59 1.57
CA GLU A 93 11.47 -13.69 0.87
C GLU A 93 11.68 -12.39 1.68
N PHE A 94 10.63 -11.86 2.31
CA PHE A 94 10.73 -10.71 3.20
C PHE A 94 11.61 -10.96 4.42
N LEU A 95 11.49 -12.13 5.04
CA LEU A 95 12.30 -12.52 6.20
C LEU A 95 13.75 -12.84 5.80
N ASP A 96 13.98 -13.39 4.61
CA ASP A 96 15.30 -13.84 4.17
C ASP A 96 16.15 -12.72 3.56
N TYR A 97 15.54 -11.80 2.81
CA TYR A 97 16.29 -10.81 2.00
C TYR A 97 16.02 -9.35 2.36
N TYR A 98 14.80 -9.03 2.81
CA TYR A 98 14.40 -7.64 3.05
C TYR A 98 14.41 -7.25 4.53
N GLN A 99 14.68 -8.20 5.43
CA GLN A 99 14.71 -7.97 6.85
C GLN A 99 16.07 -7.40 7.29
N THR A 100 16.09 -6.16 7.79
CA THR A 100 17.31 -5.50 8.26
C THR A 100 17.56 -5.70 9.75
N SER A 101 16.49 -5.91 10.52
CA SER A 101 16.52 -6.33 11.92
C SER A 101 15.20 -7.02 12.29
N THR A 102 15.09 -7.59 13.49
CA THR A 102 13.87 -8.31 13.91
C THR A 102 12.60 -7.46 13.71
N GLY A 103 11.71 -7.88 12.81
CA GLY A 103 10.47 -7.18 12.49
C GLY A 103 10.61 -5.90 11.67
N VAL A 104 11.81 -5.50 11.22
CA VAL A 104 12.04 -4.30 10.41
C VAL A 104 12.45 -4.69 9.00
N PHE A 105 11.75 -4.14 8.00
CA PHE A 105 11.93 -4.49 6.60
C PHE A 105 12.26 -3.27 5.76
N GLN A 106 13.13 -3.46 4.78
CA GLN A 106 13.47 -2.49 3.75
C GLN A 106 13.24 -3.11 2.37
N PHE A 107 12.39 -2.47 1.57
CA PHE A 107 12.00 -2.96 0.25
C PHE A 107 12.11 -1.83 -0.78
N GLU A 108 12.83 -2.09 -1.86
CA GLU A 108 12.98 -1.14 -2.96
C GLU A 108 11.81 -1.27 -3.95
N GLN A 109 11.05 -0.19 -4.12
CA GLN A 109 9.98 -0.10 -5.12
C GLN A 109 10.51 0.66 -6.34
N LEU A 110 10.81 -0.07 -7.41
CA LEU A 110 11.25 0.51 -8.68
C LEU A 110 10.09 1.23 -9.39
N TRP A 111 10.37 2.39 -9.97
CA TRP A 111 9.41 3.01 -10.89
C TRP A 111 9.32 2.16 -12.16
N VAL A 112 8.09 1.90 -12.62
CA VAL A 112 7.87 1.20 -13.88
C VAL A 112 8.13 2.20 -15.00
N GLU A 113 8.81 1.75 -16.07
CA GLU A 113 9.36 2.56 -17.18
C GLU A 113 8.39 3.59 -17.79
N ASP A 114 7.09 3.33 -17.73
CA ASP A 114 6.06 4.23 -18.26
C ASP A 114 5.85 5.51 -17.44
N TYR A 115 6.34 5.55 -16.19
CA TYR A 115 6.35 6.73 -15.35
C TYR A 115 7.78 7.24 -15.19
N ALA A 116 8.18 8.17 -16.08
CA ALA A 116 9.35 8.99 -15.84
C ALA A 116 9.12 9.81 -14.58
N TRP A 117 9.78 9.43 -13.48
CA TRP A 117 9.63 10.16 -12.24
C TRP A 117 10.35 11.51 -12.32
N ASP A 118 9.62 12.62 -12.22
CA ASP A 118 10.13 13.98 -12.41
C ASP A 118 10.27 14.79 -11.09
N GLY A 119 10.03 14.18 -9.94
CA GLY A 119 10.11 14.85 -8.64
C GLY A 119 8.82 15.58 -8.20
N ARG A 120 7.82 15.76 -9.09
CA ARG A 120 6.66 16.66 -8.85
C ARG A 120 5.37 15.96 -8.47
N THR A 121 5.08 14.82 -9.08
CA THR A 121 3.94 13.96 -8.77
C THR A 121 4.06 13.24 -7.43
N LEU A 122 3.14 13.51 -6.51
CA LEU A 122 3.05 12.75 -5.25
C LEU A 122 2.84 11.25 -5.54
N VAL A 123 3.72 10.40 -5.00
CA VAL A 123 3.52 8.95 -5.00
C VAL A 123 3.36 8.48 -3.57
N SER A 124 2.29 7.75 -3.30
CA SER A 124 1.93 7.25 -1.96
C SER A 124 1.94 5.73 -1.94
N PHE A 125 2.30 5.16 -0.79
CA PHE A 125 2.41 3.73 -0.56
C PHE A 125 1.63 3.32 0.68
N ARG A 126 1.14 2.08 0.68
CA ARG A 126 0.59 1.40 1.86
C ARG A 126 0.88 -0.09 1.78
N VAL A 127 1.04 -0.73 2.93
CA VAL A 127 1.44 -2.14 3.04
C VAL A 127 0.47 -2.89 3.94
N LYS A 128 0.15 -4.13 3.59
CA LYS A 128 -0.57 -5.08 4.46
C LYS A 128 0.03 -6.48 4.33
N ALA A 129 -0.33 -7.38 5.22
CA ALA A 129 -0.07 -8.80 5.07
C ALA A 129 -1.33 -9.51 4.56
N ILE A 130 -1.18 -10.42 3.60
CA ILE A 130 -2.24 -11.28 3.06
C ILE A 130 -1.92 -12.73 3.41
N LEU A 131 -2.97 -13.49 3.71
CA LEU A 131 -2.93 -14.92 3.90
C LEU A 131 -3.72 -15.61 2.79
N TYR A 132 -3.09 -16.56 2.12
CA TYR A 132 -3.75 -17.54 1.27
C TYR A 132 -3.71 -18.92 1.92
N ASP A 133 -4.69 -19.76 1.59
CA ASP A 133 -4.69 -21.17 1.96
C ASP A 133 -3.75 -22.01 1.06
N GLU A 134 -3.74 -23.33 1.27
CA GLU A 134 -2.94 -24.30 0.50
C GLU A 134 -3.23 -24.30 -1.02
N THR A 135 -4.38 -23.78 -1.42
CA THR A 135 -4.79 -23.67 -2.84
C THR A 135 -4.49 -22.30 -3.44
N PHE A 136 -3.79 -21.43 -2.70
CA PHE A 136 -3.59 -20.02 -3.04
C PHE A 136 -4.90 -19.22 -3.15
N SER A 137 -5.96 -19.67 -2.45
CA SER A 137 -7.21 -18.92 -2.34
C SER A 137 -7.13 -17.95 -1.16
N PHE A 138 -7.68 -16.75 -1.33
CA PHE A 138 -7.66 -15.71 -0.29
C PHE A 138 -8.34 -16.20 0.98
N ALA A 139 -7.60 -16.19 2.11
CA ALA A 139 -8.07 -16.67 3.39
C ALA A 139 -8.14 -15.56 4.46
N GLY A 140 -7.39 -14.47 4.30
CA GLY A 140 -7.47 -13.32 5.19
C GLY A 140 -6.44 -12.24 4.89
N GLU A 141 -6.54 -11.13 5.62
CA GLU A 141 -5.60 -10.02 5.54
C GLU A 141 -5.48 -9.28 6.88
N SER A 142 -4.36 -8.58 7.07
CA SER A 142 -4.19 -7.62 8.16
C SER A 142 -4.68 -6.23 7.74
N ALA A 143 -4.75 -5.31 8.71
CA ALA A 143 -4.99 -3.91 8.42
C ALA A 143 -3.83 -3.31 7.59
N TRP A 144 -4.14 -2.27 6.82
CA TRP A 144 -3.12 -1.46 6.17
C TRP A 144 -2.26 -0.72 7.18
N SER A 145 -0.99 -0.50 6.84
CA SER A 145 -0.12 0.47 7.48
C SER A 145 -0.65 1.90 7.35
N ASN A 146 0.03 2.84 8.03
CA ASN A 146 -0.04 4.25 7.63
C ASN A 146 0.39 4.40 6.16
N THR A 147 -0.05 5.48 5.53
CA THR A 147 0.42 5.87 4.20
C THR A 147 1.73 6.64 4.32
N ALA A 148 2.70 6.31 3.47
CA ALA A 148 3.92 7.09 3.29
C ALA A 148 4.00 7.58 1.85
N SER A 149 4.53 8.78 1.64
CA SER A 149 4.57 9.40 0.32
C SER A 149 5.93 10.02 0.02
N VAL A 150 6.29 10.01 -1.25
CA VAL A 150 7.46 10.71 -1.83
C VAL A 150 6.99 11.65 -2.94
N GLY A 151 7.85 12.61 -3.28
CA GLY A 151 7.54 13.66 -4.26
C GLY A 151 6.91 14.90 -3.65
N VAL A 152 6.74 15.92 -4.47
CA VAL A 152 6.21 17.21 -4.01
C VAL A 152 4.70 17.10 -3.82
N GLN A 153 4.23 17.20 -2.58
CA GLN A 153 2.84 17.50 -2.32
C GLN A 153 2.64 18.99 -2.64
N GLY A 154 2.29 19.30 -3.89
CA GLY A 154 1.87 20.65 -4.26
C GLY A 154 0.78 21.10 -3.28
N SER A 155 1.07 22.13 -2.49
CA SER A 155 0.07 22.70 -1.60
C SER A 155 -1.05 23.26 -2.46
N SER A 156 -2.29 22.80 -2.25
CA SER A 156 -3.45 23.24 -3.04
C SER A 156 -3.68 24.77 -2.96
N TRP A 157 -3.19 25.41 -1.89
CA TRP A 157 -3.17 26.87 -1.74
C TRP A 157 -1.98 27.54 -2.45
N ALA A 158 -0.86 26.85 -2.63
CA ALA A 158 0.37 27.44 -3.15
C ALA A 158 0.35 27.54 -4.68
N LEU A 159 -0.26 26.59 -5.39
CA LEU A 159 -0.29 26.59 -6.85
C LEU A 159 -1.04 27.81 -7.42
N PRO A 160 -2.24 28.21 -6.95
CA PRO A 160 -2.90 29.43 -7.40
C PRO A 160 -2.11 30.70 -7.07
N GLU A 161 -1.43 30.73 -5.92
CA GLU A 161 -0.64 31.90 -5.49
C GLU A 161 0.67 32.03 -6.27
N LEU A 162 1.31 30.90 -6.62
CA LEU A 162 2.47 30.89 -7.52
C LEU A 162 2.08 31.28 -8.94
N GLN A 163 0.93 30.81 -9.45
CA GLN A 163 0.40 31.23 -10.75
C GLN A 163 0.09 32.73 -10.78
N LYS A 164 -0.55 33.28 -9.74
CA LYS A 164 -0.74 34.74 -9.60
C LYS A 164 0.59 35.48 -9.53
N ALA A 165 1.56 34.98 -8.76
CA ALA A 165 2.87 35.60 -8.66
C ALA A 165 3.60 35.60 -10.01
N MET A 166 3.41 34.57 -10.84
CA MET A 166 3.90 34.54 -12.22
C MET A 166 3.18 35.56 -13.12
N GLU A 167 1.85 35.67 -13.04
CA GLU A 167 1.09 36.72 -13.76
C GLU A 167 1.54 38.13 -13.40
N TYR A 168 1.93 38.36 -12.14
CA TYR A 168 2.46 39.63 -11.67
C TYR A 168 3.96 39.83 -11.95
N GLY A 169 4.65 38.88 -12.59
CA GLY A 169 6.08 38.96 -12.87
C GLY A 169 6.96 38.95 -11.60
N LEU A 170 6.44 38.43 -10.49
CA LEU A 170 7.11 38.36 -9.20
C LEU A 170 8.01 37.12 -9.08
N ILE A 171 7.89 36.17 -10.01
CA ILE A 171 8.75 35.01 -10.12
C ILE A 171 9.79 35.29 -11.21
N PRO A 172 11.08 35.39 -10.87
CA PRO A 172 12.15 35.54 -11.86
C PRO A 172 12.09 34.42 -12.89
N ASP A 173 12.35 34.74 -14.17
CA ASP A 173 12.27 33.78 -15.28
C ASP A 173 13.09 32.50 -15.06
N ILE A 174 14.20 32.59 -14.32
CA ILE A 174 15.06 31.46 -13.94
C ILE A 174 14.34 30.43 -13.03
N LEU A 175 13.26 30.83 -12.37
CA LEU A 175 12.44 30.01 -11.47
C LEU A 175 11.07 29.63 -12.07
N ALA A 176 10.67 30.24 -13.19
CA ALA A 176 9.33 30.13 -13.77
C ALA A 176 8.95 28.70 -14.25
N GLY A 177 9.91 27.78 -14.34
CA GLY A 177 9.67 26.40 -14.78
C GLY A 177 9.83 25.34 -13.70
N LYS A 178 10.41 25.65 -12.53
CA LYS A 178 10.76 24.62 -11.53
C LYS A 178 9.67 24.30 -10.52
N ASP A 179 8.88 25.31 -10.13
CA ASP A 179 7.89 25.20 -9.03
C ASP A 179 6.42 25.41 -9.46
N LEU A 180 6.15 25.56 -10.76
CA LEU A 180 4.86 26.07 -11.31
C LEU A 180 4.02 25.06 -12.10
N THR A 181 4.45 23.81 -12.20
CA THR A 181 3.73 22.70 -12.87
C THR A 181 3.72 21.47 -11.99
#